data_AF-A0A1X7L1R4-F1
#
_entry.id   AF-A0A1X7L1R4-F1
#
_cell.length_a   1.000
_cell.length_b   1.000
_cell.length_c   1.000
_cell.angle_alpha   90.00
_cell.angle_beta   90.00
_cell.angle_gamma   90.00
#
_symmetry.space_group_name_H-M   'P 1'
#
loop_
_entity.id
_entity.type
_entity.pdbx_description
1 polymer ?
#
loop_
_entity_poly.entity_id
_entity_poly.type
_entity_poly.pdbx_seq_one_letter_code
_entity_poly.pdbx_strand_id
1 'polypeptide(L)'
;MRALLTLIALSATPAFADAPLFLIDQTSLPFDLGPGAPQNSPAKTSNSPNAAANSAASSANSSSSYANSPQNPANEKRVIFTGDGSVVGYYAPNGAGTLNLFTVTGKRVAYRPKGSKSLFSNDGRWCGTVAGSSGGGIAFGIIRACTGLF
;
A
#
# COMPACT_ATOMS: atom_id res chain seq x y z
N MET A 1 27.06 13.24 49.89
CA MET A 1 26.04 13.65 48.91
C MET A 1 26.67 13.76 47.54
N ARG A 2 26.30 12.89 46.59
CA ARG A 2 26.52 13.11 45.15
C ARG A 2 25.54 12.20 44.41
N ALA A 3 24.32 12.70 44.21
CA ALA A 3 23.36 12.08 43.32
C ALA A 3 23.71 12.53 41.89
N LEU A 4 24.21 11.61 41.07
CA LEU A 4 24.45 11.85 39.65
C LEU A 4 23.16 11.47 38.91
N LEU A 5 22.37 12.47 38.50
CA LEU A 5 21.22 12.26 37.62
C LEU A 5 21.72 12.02 36.19
N THR A 6 21.57 10.79 35.71
CA THR A 6 21.79 10.46 34.30
C THR A 6 20.52 10.79 33.52
N LEU A 7 20.54 11.87 32.74
CA LEU A 7 19.50 12.18 31.76
C LEU A 7 19.56 11.16 30.62
N ILE A 8 18.57 10.28 30.52
CA ILE A 8 18.37 9.40 29.37
C ILE A 8 17.66 10.23 28.30
N ALA A 9 18.41 10.72 27.31
CA ALA A 9 17.85 11.29 26.10
C ALA A 9 17.20 10.15 25.29
N LEU A 10 15.85 10.10 25.30
CA LEU A 10 15.07 9.26 24.39
C LEU A 10 15.29 9.78 22.97
N SER A 11 16.25 9.19 22.24
CA SER A 11 16.34 9.34 20.79
C SER A 11 15.13 8.63 20.19
N ALA A 12 14.09 9.40 19.86
CA ALA A 12 13.02 8.93 18.99
C ALA A 12 13.66 8.54 17.66
N THR A 13 13.84 7.23 17.44
CA THR A 13 14.18 6.76 16.10
C THR A 13 13.03 7.18 15.18
N PRO A 14 13.32 7.72 13.98
CA PRO A 14 12.27 8.02 13.04
C PRO A 14 11.52 6.71 12.78
N ALA A 15 10.26 6.66 13.18
CA ALA A 15 9.36 5.62 12.74
C ALA A 15 9.31 5.78 11.22
N PHE A 16 10.03 4.92 10.50
CA PHE A 16 10.00 4.87 9.06
C PHE A 16 8.57 4.53 8.66
N ALA A 17 7.76 5.56 8.45
CA ALA A 17 6.61 5.46 7.57
C ALA A 17 7.21 5.01 6.22
N ASP A 18 6.84 3.82 5.77
CA ASP A 18 7.66 3.07 4.82
C ASP A 18 7.10 3.08 3.39
N ALA A 19 5.93 3.69 3.19
CA ALA A 19 5.32 3.80 1.87
C ALA A 19 4.79 5.21 1.51
N PRO A 20 5.58 6.06 0.83
CA PRO A 20 5.08 7.33 0.32
C PRO A 20 4.02 7.12 -0.76
N LEU A 21 2.99 7.96 -0.73
CA LEU A 21 1.93 8.07 -1.73
C LEU A 21 2.06 9.41 -2.47
N PHE A 22 2.15 9.35 -3.80
CA PHE A 22 2.21 10.54 -4.64
C PHE A 22 1.36 10.40 -5.90
N LEU A 23 1.01 11.56 -6.46
CA LEU A 23 0.28 11.62 -7.72
C LEU A 23 1.22 11.35 -8.88
N ILE A 24 0.79 10.53 -9.83
CA ILE A 24 1.50 10.29 -11.09
C ILE A 24 0.63 10.69 -12.28
N ASP A 25 1.30 11.16 -13.33
CA ASP A 25 0.71 11.22 -14.66
C ASP A 25 0.97 9.89 -15.37
N GLN A 26 -0.12 9.17 -15.70
CA GLN A 26 -0.03 7.88 -16.38
C GLN A 26 0.74 7.97 -17.71
N THR A 27 0.62 9.09 -18.43
CA THR A 27 1.24 9.26 -19.76
C THR A 27 2.76 9.40 -19.68
N SER A 28 3.28 9.78 -18.52
CA SER A 28 4.71 9.97 -18.27
C SER A 28 5.38 8.73 -17.67
N LEU A 29 4.63 7.64 -17.42
CA LEU A 29 5.18 6.42 -16.85
C LEU A 29 5.99 5.63 -17.88
N PRO A 30 7.14 5.07 -17.48
CA PRO A 30 7.77 3.98 -18.21
C PRO A 30 6.77 2.86 -18.49
N PHE A 31 6.85 2.28 -19.69
CA PHE A 31 5.90 1.26 -20.17
C PHE A 31 5.72 0.10 -19.17
N ASP A 32 6.81 -0.36 -18.54
CA ASP A 32 6.81 -1.49 -17.62
C ASP A 32 6.11 -1.21 -16.28
N LEU A 33 5.80 0.05 -15.96
CA LEU A 33 5.05 0.48 -14.78
C LEU A 33 3.58 0.79 -15.09
N GLY A 34 3.27 1.10 -16.36
CA GLY A 34 1.94 1.46 -16.80
C GLY A 34 1.02 0.25 -17.09
N PRO A 35 -0.29 0.50 -17.32
CA PRO A 35 -1.26 -0.53 -17.65
C PRO A 35 -1.10 -1.12 -19.05
N GLY A 36 -0.27 -0.50 -19.90
CA GLY A 36 0.06 -1.01 -21.24
C GLY A 36 0.93 -2.27 -21.21
N ALA A 37 1.72 -2.48 -20.15
CA ALA A 37 2.50 -3.69 -20.01
C ALA A 37 1.59 -4.91 -19.75
N PRO A 38 1.82 -6.06 -20.42
CA PRO A 38 0.96 -7.24 -20.28
C PRO A 38 0.75 -7.71 -18.83
N GLN A 39 1.77 -7.62 -17.97
CA GLN A 39 1.66 -8.00 -16.55
C GLN A 39 0.81 -7.02 -15.70
N ASN A 40 0.65 -5.80 -16.17
CA ASN A 40 -0.02 -4.70 -15.49
C ASN A 40 -1.41 -4.41 -16.08
N SER A 41 -1.76 -5.06 -17.19
CA SER A 41 -3.03 -4.86 -17.87
C SER A 41 -4.22 -5.21 -16.96
N PRO A 42 -5.25 -4.34 -16.86
CA PRO A 42 -6.50 -4.66 -16.18
C PRO A 42 -7.26 -5.83 -16.81
N ALA A 43 -7.07 -6.06 -18.11
CA ALA A 43 -7.69 -7.17 -18.83
C ALA A 43 -7.04 -8.53 -18.51
N LYS A 44 -5.86 -8.55 -17.88
CA LYS A 44 -5.20 -9.79 -17.47
C LYS A 44 -6.02 -10.46 -16.36
N THR A 45 -6.46 -11.69 -16.58
CA THR A 45 -7.32 -12.44 -15.63
C THR A 45 -6.74 -12.49 -14.22
N SER A 46 -5.42 -12.64 -14.06
CA SER A 46 -4.78 -12.66 -12.74
C SER A 46 -4.85 -11.33 -11.98
N ASN A 47 -5.13 -10.22 -12.68
CA ASN A 47 -5.25 -8.89 -12.10
C ASN A 47 -6.71 -8.54 -11.74
N SER A 48 -7.66 -9.33 -12.24
CA SER A 48 -9.08 -9.13 -12.02
C SER A 48 -9.43 -9.08 -10.52
N PRO A 49 -10.35 -8.20 -10.11
CA PRO A 49 -10.85 -8.17 -8.74
C PRO A 49 -11.63 -9.45 -8.41
N ASN A 50 -12.13 -10.17 -9.41
CA ASN A 50 -12.89 -11.42 -9.22
C ASN A 50 -11.98 -12.65 -9.12
N ALA A 51 -10.67 -12.51 -9.34
CA ALA A 51 -9.74 -13.60 -9.13
C ALA A 51 -9.68 -13.97 -7.63
N ALA A 52 -9.64 -15.26 -7.31
CA ALA A 52 -9.70 -15.75 -5.92
C ALA A 52 -8.68 -15.08 -4.98
N ALA A 53 -7.46 -14.83 -5.47
CA ALA A 53 -6.40 -14.17 -4.70
C ALA A 53 -6.65 -12.67 -4.45
N ASN A 54 -7.46 -12.01 -5.28
CA ASN A 54 -7.66 -10.55 -5.28
C ASN A 54 -9.02 -10.13 -4.72
N SER A 55 -9.99 -11.04 -4.69
CA SER A 55 -11.37 -10.74 -4.33
C SER A 55 -11.49 -10.08 -2.97
N ALA A 56 -12.17 -8.93 -2.94
CA ALA A 56 -12.49 -8.22 -1.70
C ALA A 56 -13.46 -9.01 -0.81
N ALA A 57 -14.23 -9.95 -1.38
CA ALA A 57 -15.10 -10.84 -0.62
C ALA A 57 -14.34 -11.96 0.10
N SER A 58 -13.06 -12.19 -0.25
CA SER A 58 -12.21 -13.15 0.45
C SER A 58 -11.80 -12.63 1.82
N SER A 59 -11.93 -13.45 2.86
CA SER A 59 -11.45 -13.12 4.20
C SER A 59 -9.94 -12.83 4.23
N ALA A 60 -9.17 -13.43 3.32
CA ALA A 60 -7.74 -13.17 3.15
C ALA A 60 -7.42 -11.73 2.71
N ASN A 61 -8.42 -10.97 2.22
CA ASN A 61 -8.29 -9.58 1.79
C ASN A 61 -9.11 -8.61 2.65
N SER A 62 -9.80 -9.11 3.68
CA SER A 62 -10.59 -8.30 4.61
C SER A 62 -9.75 -7.88 5.80
N SER A 63 -9.91 -6.63 6.25
CA SER A 63 -9.34 -6.11 7.51
C SER A 63 -9.97 -6.71 8.76
N SER A 64 -11.12 -7.37 8.65
CA SER A 64 -11.68 -8.15 9.76
C SER A 64 -10.82 -9.37 10.14
N SER A 65 -9.94 -9.82 9.24
CA SER A 65 -8.95 -10.84 9.53
C SER A 65 -7.73 -10.22 10.20
N TYR A 66 -7.24 -10.81 11.29
CA TYR A 66 -6.12 -10.26 12.08
C TYR A 66 -4.88 -9.92 11.23
N ALA A 67 -4.55 -10.73 10.22
CA ALA A 67 -3.41 -10.45 9.33
C ALA A 67 -3.50 -9.09 8.60
N ASN A 68 -4.69 -8.64 8.26
CA ASN A 68 -4.95 -7.37 7.55
C ASN A 68 -5.55 -6.29 8.47
N SER A 69 -5.77 -6.60 9.74
CA SER A 69 -6.41 -5.69 10.69
C SER A 69 -5.48 -4.50 10.98
N PRO A 70 -6.04 -3.28 11.17
CA PRO A 70 -5.25 -2.13 11.61
C PRO A 70 -4.73 -2.29 13.04
N GLN A 71 -5.32 -3.18 13.85
CA GLN A 71 -4.87 -3.51 15.21
C GLN A 71 -3.73 -4.54 15.23
N ASN A 72 -3.27 -5.01 14.07
CA ASN A 72 -2.09 -5.86 13.98
C ASN A 72 -0.83 -4.99 14.08
N PRO A 73 0.05 -5.18 15.07
CA PRO A 73 1.27 -4.37 15.23
C PRO A 73 2.22 -4.41 14.03
N ALA A 74 2.13 -5.43 13.18
CA ALA A 74 2.89 -5.48 11.93
C ALA A 74 2.39 -4.44 10.91
N ASN A 75 1.10 -4.12 10.90
CA ASN A 75 0.49 -3.16 9.97
C ASN A 75 0.62 -1.71 10.45
N GLU A 76 0.78 -1.48 11.76
CA GLU A 76 1.15 -0.17 12.33
C GLU A 76 2.48 0.37 11.78
N LYS A 77 3.35 -0.53 11.30
CA LYS A 77 4.64 -0.20 10.69
C LYS A 77 4.59 -0.08 9.16
N ARG A 78 3.45 -0.38 8.54
CA ARG A 78 3.24 -0.45 7.08
C ARG A 78 2.33 0.69 6.61
N VAL A 79 2.65 1.91 7.01
CA VAL A 79 1.78 3.06 6.82
C VAL A 79 2.00 3.71 5.47
N ILE A 80 0.90 4.19 4.89
CA ILE A 80 0.87 4.94 3.65
C ILE A 80 0.75 6.41 4.02
N PHE A 81 1.69 7.23 3.57
CA PHE A 81 1.73 8.65 3.92
C PHE A 81 1.90 9.54 2.69
N THR A 82 1.32 10.74 2.75
CA THR A 82 1.46 11.75 1.70
C THR A 82 2.70 12.62 1.92
N GLY A 83 3.08 13.43 0.93
CA GLY A 83 4.32 14.24 0.97
C GLY A 83 4.37 15.28 2.10
N ASP A 84 3.24 15.63 2.70
CA ASP A 84 3.11 16.46 3.90
C ASP A 84 3.27 15.67 5.23
N GLY A 85 3.46 14.35 5.16
CA GLY A 85 3.60 13.46 6.29
C GLY A 85 2.29 12.89 6.84
N SER A 86 1.13 13.25 6.27
CA SER A 86 -0.17 12.76 6.72
C SER A 86 -0.32 11.27 6.42
N VAL A 87 -0.68 10.47 7.43
CA VAL A 87 -0.97 9.03 7.26
C VAL A 87 -2.39 8.87 6.73
N VAL A 88 -2.52 8.31 5.54
CA VAL A 88 -3.81 8.13 4.85
C VAL A 88 -4.30 6.67 4.86
N GLY A 89 -3.40 5.73 5.18
CA GLY A 89 -3.75 4.32 5.18
C GLY A 89 -2.61 3.42 5.61
N TYR A 90 -2.78 2.14 5.35
CA TYR A 90 -1.76 1.12 5.55
C TYR A 90 -1.87 0.05 4.48
N TYR A 91 -0.84 -0.80 4.38
CA TYR A 91 -0.85 -1.92 3.45
C TYR A 91 -0.57 -3.25 4.16
N ALA A 92 -1.14 -4.33 3.64
CA ALA A 92 -0.94 -5.68 4.18
C ALA A 92 -0.92 -6.73 3.06
N PRO A 93 0.09 -7.61 2.99
CA PRO A 93 0.10 -8.71 2.04
C PRO A 93 -0.78 -9.87 2.51
N ASN A 94 -1.42 -10.57 1.58
CA ASN A 94 -2.04 -11.86 1.85
C ASN A 94 -1.09 -13.02 1.52
N GLY A 95 -1.46 -14.24 1.95
CA GLY A 95 -0.66 -15.45 1.70
C GLY A 95 -0.54 -15.86 0.23
N ALA A 96 -1.39 -15.32 -0.67
CA ALA A 96 -1.34 -15.56 -2.10
C ALA A 96 -0.46 -14.54 -2.86
N GLY A 97 0.12 -13.57 -2.17
CA GLY A 97 1.00 -12.54 -2.76
C GLY A 97 0.28 -11.29 -3.26
N THR A 98 -1.01 -11.14 -2.99
CA THR A 98 -1.74 -9.88 -3.20
C THR A 98 -1.39 -8.91 -2.09
N LEU A 99 -1.06 -7.68 -2.46
CA LEU A 99 -0.88 -6.58 -1.52
C LEU A 99 -2.19 -5.81 -1.42
N ASN A 100 -2.76 -5.70 -0.23
CA ASN A 100 -3.97 -4.93 0.03
C ASN A 100 -3.60 -3.54 0.56
N LEU A 101 -4.28 -2.50 0.10
CA LEU A 101 -4.17 -1.15 0.65
C LEU A 101 -5.50 -0.82 1.32
N PHE A 102 -5.42 -0.29 2.54
CA PHE A 102 -6.56 0.02 3.38
C PHE A 102 -6.48 1.49 3.84
N THR A 103 -7.64 2.10 4.10
CA THR A 103 -7.71 3.33 4.91
C THR A 103 -7.23 3.04 6.33
N VAL A 104 -6.95 4.09 7.11
CA VAL A 104 -6.60 3.97 8.54
C VAL A 104 -7.66 3.22 9.37
N THR A 105 -8.92 3.25 8.93
CA THR A 105 -10.05 2.55 9.55
C THR A 105 -10.23 1.11 9.06
N GLY A 106 -9.39 0.63 8.14
CA GLY A 106 -9.43 -0.74 7.63
C GLY A 106 -10.37 -0.97 6.44
N LYS A 107 -10.90 0.06 5.78
CA LYS A 107 -11.62 -0.14 4.51
C LYS A 107 -10.60 -0.44 3.42
N ARG A 108 -10.73 -1.55 2.69
CA ARG A 108 -9.84 -1.83 1.54
C ARG A 108 -10.16 -0.85 0.42
N VAL A 109 -9.14 -0.21 -0.14
CA VAL A 109 -9.31 0.83 -1.17
C VAL A 109 -8.70 0.45 -2.51
N ALA A 110 -7.61 -0.32 -2.47
CA ALA A 110 -6.92 -0.80 -3.65
C ALA A 110 -6.16 -2.10 -3.33
N TYR A 111 -5.67 -2.75 -4.38
CA TYR A 111 -4.80 -3.90 -4.27
C TYR A 111 -3.79 -3.97 -5.40
N ARG A 112 -2.67 -4.63 -5.15
CA ARG A 112 -1.72 -5.07 -6.18
C ARG A 112 -1.76 -6.59 -6.27
N PRO A 113 -2.15 -7.17 -7.41
CA PRO A 113 -2.06 -8.61 -7.66
C PRO A 113 -0.62 -9.12 -7.59
N LYS A 114 -0.45 -10.40 -7.27
CA LYS A 114 0.86 -11.06 -7.33
C LYS A 114 1.49 -10.89 -8.72
N GLY A 115 2.74 -10.44 -8.75
CA GLY A 115 3.52 -10.28 -9.98
C GLY A 115 3.18 -9.05 -10.83
N SER A 116 2.17 -8.28 -10.45
CA SER A 116 1.90 -6.98 -11.06
C SER A 116 2.70 -5.87 -10.37
N LYS A 117 3.07 -4.83 -11.12
CA LYS A 117 3.52 -3.56 -10.56
C LYS A 117 2.36 -2.58 -10.40
N SER A 118 1.14 -2.93 -10.79
CA SER A 118 0.00 -2.00 -10.80
C SER A 118 -0.90 -2.12 -9.57
N LEU A 119 -1.49 -0.98 -9.21
CA LEU A 119 -2.58 -0.88 -8.26
C LEU A 119 -3.91 -0.88 -9.01
N PHE A 120 -4.87 -1.62 -8.47
CA PHE A 120 -6.23 -1.69 -8.96
C PHE A 120 -7.19 -1.34 -7.82
N SER A 121 -8.25 -0.59 -8.12
CA SER A 121 -9.36 -0.42 -7.17
C SER A 121 -10.18 -1.71 -7.06
N ASN A 122 -11.03 -1.81 -6.03
CA ASN A 122 -11.84 -3.02 -5.80
C ASN A 122 -12.81 -3.38 -6.95
N ASP A 123 -13.14 -2.42 -7.82
CA ASP A 123 -13.94 -2.61 -9.04
C ASP A 123 -13.08 -2.99 -10.27
N GLY A 124 -11.76 -3.09 -10.12
CA GLY A 124 -10.82 -3.53 -11.16
C GLY A 124 -10.26 -2.41 -12.04
N ARG A 125 -10.57 -1.14 -11.78
CA ARG A 125 -9.94 -0.02 -12.52
C ARG A 125 -8.46 0.07 -12.17
N TRP A 126 -7.63 0.38 -13.16
CA TRP A 126 -6.23 0.71 -12.92
C TRP A 126 -6.11 2.05 -12.20
N CYS A 127 -5.39 2.08 -11.09
CA CYS A 127 -5.29 3.26 -10.23
C CYS A 127 -3.87 3.75 -10.00
N GLY A 128 -2.86 3.06 -10.54
CA GLY A 128 -1.48 3.50 -10.43
C GLY A 128 -0.49 2.35 -10.38
N THR A 129 0.67 2.62 -9.79
CA THR A 129 1.81 1.70 -9.74
C THR A 129 2.40 1.60 -8.34
N VAL A 130 3.02 0.46 -8.06
CA VAL A 130 3.85 0.17 -6.91
C VAL A 130 5.29 0.07 -7.41
N ALA A 131 6.21 0.76 -6.76
CA ALA A 131 7.65 0.68 -7.03
C ALA A 131 8.42 0.38 -5.73
N GLY A 132 9.67 -0.07 -5.84
CA GLY A 132 10.58 -0.07 -4.69
C GLY A 132 10.97 1.37 -4.34
N SER A 133 11.09 1.68 -3.05
CA SER A 133 11.61 2.98 -2.58
C SER A 133 13.13 2.92 -2.41
N SER A 134 13.83 4.01 -2.74
CA SER A 134 15.29 4.12 -2.60
C SER A 134 15.78 4.02 -1.14
N GLY A 135 14.90 4.28 -0.18
CA GLY A 135 15.17 4.10 1.27
C GLY A 135 14.92 2.69 1.79
N GLY A 136 14.63 1.73 0.91
CA GLY A 136 14.04 0.44 1.29
C GLY A 136 12.51 0.57 1.44
N GLY A 137 11.79 -0.52 1.19
CA GLY A 137 10.32 -0.52 1.21
C GLY A 137 9.69 -0.29 -0.17
N ILE A 138 8.43 0.14 -0.17
CA ILE A 138 7.62 0.30 -1.38
C ILE A 138 7.14 1.74 -1.49
N ALA A 139 6.78 2.17 -2.69
CA ALA A 139 6.21 3.49 -2.95
C ALA A 139 4.98 3.34 -3.84
N PHE A 140 3.99 4.19 -3.61
CA PHE A 140 2.71 4.16 -4.31
C PHE A 140 2.56 5.42 -5.16
N GLY A 141 2.52 5.24 -6.47
CA GLY A 141 2.07 6.28 -7.39
C GLY A 141 0.61 6.04 -7.73
N ILE A 142 -0.26 7.02 -7.54
CA ILE A 142 -1.68 6.94 -7.92
C ILE A 142 -2.05 7.99 -8.95
N ILE A 143 -3.00 7.66 -9.83
CA ILE A 143 -3.54 8.64 -10.77
C ILE A 143 -4.63 9.50 -10.11
N ARG A 144 -4.85 10.69 -10.69
CA ARG A 144 -5.84 11.67 -10.21
C ARG A 144 -7.25 11.08 -10.08
N ALA A 145 -7.64 10.19 -10.97
CA ALA A 145 -8.95 9.53 -10.95
C ALA A 145 -9.16 8.60 -9.74
N CYS A 146 -8.11 8.30 -8.97
CA CYS A 146 -8.13 7.40 -7.83
C CYS A 146 -7.68 8.06 -6.51
N THR A 147 -7.49 9.39 -6.46
CA THR A 147 -7.07 10.08 -5.23
C THR A 147 -8.13 10.03 -4.13
N GLY A 148 -9.41 10.02 -4.48
CA GLY A 148 -10.51 9.91 -3.52
C GLY A 148 -10.74 8.50 -2.97
N LEU A 149 -9.81 7.56 -3.19
CA LEU A 149 -9.90 6.23 -2.63
C LEU A 149 -9.50 6.18 -1.15
N PHE A 150 -8.55 7.03 -0.74
CA PHE A 150 -8.04 7.13 0.63
C PHE A 150 -8.83 8.12 1.46
#